data_AF-A0A397W061-F1
#
_entry.id   AF-A0A397W061-F1
#
_cell.length_a   1.000
_cell.length_b   1.000
_cell.length_c   1.000
_cell.angle_alpha   90.00
_cell.angle_beta   90.00
_cell.angle_gamma   90.00
#
_symmetry.space_group_name_H-M   'P 1'
#
loop_
_entity.id
_entity.type
_entity.pdbx_description
1 polymer ?
#
loop_
_entity_poly.entity_id
_entity_poly.type
_entity_poly.pdbx_seq_one_letter_code
_entity_poly.pdbx_strand_id
1 'polypeptide(L)'
;MPNFSTQSIFKSLIETPRLCNLLSNWCINNYSLSIHCLNSRTNQSQPEDNSTIIANPNLLNYSEHSEIKLGQKWNKRQIETAGFVSTSLETNNLLREIMNAYSLYYSFEQALLEPRVCFYENATYTICQSNGDYYDIRLKVGEIVEVKLFGEDDSKFGKITGIIEHLWNNGQAFIFLCFKWLENFNELDSLLECSIYYIQHNSLNQIHPISVVLQSSNIHFLHYCKSSCSFQQHDITNYEYIRNDFFFYSNLKMYLH
;
A
#
# COMPACT_ATOMS: atom_id res chain seq x y z
N MET A 1 1.07 -39.76 20.33
CA MET A 1 0.91 -38.32 20.61
C MET A 1 -0.58 -38.01 20.66
N PRO A 2 -1.10 -37.23 21.63
CA PRO A 2 -2.52 -37.00 21.71
C PRO A 2 -2.95 -36.07 20.58
N ASN A 3 -3.93 -36.51 19.81
CA ASN A 3 -4.54 -35.75 18.72
C ASN A 3 -5.53 -34.78 19.36
N PHE A 4 -5.06 -33.59 19.73
CA PHE A 4 -5.94 -32.53 20.21
C PHE A 4 -6.53 -31.82 18.99
N SER A 5 -7.86 -31.89 18.82
CA SER A 5 -8.53 -31.04 17.84
C SER A 5 -8.31 -29.59 18.26
N THR A 6 -8.09 -28.69 17.31
CA THR A 6 -7.95 -27.24 17.56
C THR A 6 -9.11 -26.68 18.40
N GLN A 7 -10.30 -27.29 18.30
CA GLN A 7 -11.47 -27.00 19.13
C GLN A 7 -11.24 -27.24 20.64
N SER A 8 -10.47 -28.26 21.03
CA SER A 8 -10.18 -28.55 22.45
C SER A 8 -9.20 -27.55 23.06
N ILE A 9 -8.25 -27.05 22.25
CA ILE A 9 -7.26 -26.06 22.68
C ILE A 9 -7.95 -24.73 22.98
N PHE A 10 -8.87 -24.29 22.12
CA PHE A 10 -9.60 -23.04 22.33
C PHE A 10 -10.57 -23.11 23.52
N LYS A 11 -11.21 -24.25 23.75
CA LYS A 11 -12.05 -24.45 24.95
C LYS A 11 -11.25 -24.27 26.23
N SER A 12 -10.02 -24.80 26.27
CA SER A 12 -9.11 -24.61 27.41
C SER A 12 -8.60 -23.18 27.58
N LEU A 13 -8.49 -22.41 26.49
CA LEU A 13 -8.07 -21.00 26.52
C LEU A 13 -9.12 -20.09 27.17
N ILE A 14 -10.40 -20.36 26.90
CA ILE A 14 -11.56 -19.60 27.45
C ILE A 14 -11.81 -19.93 28.93
N GLU A 15 -11.27 -21.04 29.45
CA GLU A 15 -11.37 -21.36 30.88
C GLU A 15 -10.34 -20.59 31.73
N THR A 16 -9.41 -19.86 31.11
CA THR A 16 -8.39 -19.07 31.81
C THR A 16 -8.93 -17.70 32.22
N PRO A 17 -9.07 -17.38 33.54
CA PRO A 17 -9.77 -16.17 33.99
C PRO A 17 -9.18 -14.84 33.51
N ARG A 18 -7.86 -14.80 33.29
CA ARG A 18 -7.18 -13.61 32.75
C ARG A 18 -7.50 -13.36 31.28
N LEU A 19 -7.71 -14.41 30.49
CA LEU A 19 -8.09 -14.33 29.08
C LEU A 19 -9.57 -13.98 28.90
N CYS A 20 -10.45 -14.46 29.80
CA CYS A 20 -11.86 -14.05 29.82
C CYS A 20 -12.04 -12.53 29.93
N ASN A 21 -11.25 -11.88 30.79
CA ASN A 21 -11.33 -10.43 30.97
C ASN A 21 -10.84 -9.66 29.73
N LEU A 22 -9.78 -10.15 29.07
CA LEU A 22 -9.23 -9.55 27.83
C LEU A 22 -10.19 -9.69 26.64
N LEU A 23 -10.96 -10.78 26.59
CA LEU A 23 -11.84 -11.12 25.46
C LEU A 23 -13.32 -10.79 25.73
N SER A 24 -13.63 -10.10 26.82
CA SER A 24 -15.00 -9.83 27.28
C SER A 24 -15.88 -9.06 26.28
N ASN A 25 -15.26 -8.32 25.35
CA ASN A 25 -15.95 -7.57 24.27
C ASN A 25 -15.84 -8.23 22.89
N TRP A 26 -15.39 -9.49 22.83
CA TRP A 26 -15.17 -10.21 21.58
C TRP A 26 -16.19 -11.35 21.45
N CYS A 27 -16.80 -11.51 20.27
CA CYS A 27 -17.68 -12.64 20.00
C CYS A 27 -17.09 -13.56 18.93
N ILE A 28 -17.24 -14.87 19.15
CA ILE A 28 -16.77 -15.93 18.24
C ILE A 28 -17.98 -16.46 17.49
N ASN A 29 -17.91 -16.46 16.15
CA ASN A 29 -18.87 -17.18 15.34
C ASN A 29 -18.40 -18.63 15.17
N ASN A 30 -19.12 -19.59 15.77
CA ASN A 30 -18.76 -21.02 15.77
C ASN A 30 -18.75 -21.66 14.38
N TYR A 31 -19.28 -20.99 13.36
CA TYR A 31 -19.29 -21.49 11.99
C TYR A 31 -18.01 -21.16 11.20
N SER A 32 -17.18 -20.20 11.66
CA SER A 32 -16.04 -19.69 10.88
C SER A 32 -14.75 -19.46 11.69
N LEU A 33 -14.75 -19.71 13.00
CA LEU A 33 -13.59 -19.45 13.89
C LEU A 33 -13.05 -18.00 13.75
N SER A 34 -13.93 -17.03 13.49
CA SER A 34 -13.58 -15.61 13.40
C SER A 34 -13.89 -14.90 14.72
N ILE A 35 -13.00 -13.99 15.13
CA ILE A 35 -13.17 -13.19 16.36
C ILE A 35 -13.49 -11.75 15.97
N HIS A 36 -14.60 -11.22 16.48
CA HIS A 36 -15.10 -9.86 16.17
C HIS A 36 -15.26 -9.03 17.44
N CYS A 37 -15.07 -7.71 17.36
CA CYS A 37 -15.33 -6.78 18.46
C CYS A 37 -16.81 -6.33 18.46
N LEU A 38 -17.47 -6.31 19.62
CA LEU A 38 -18.94 -6.13 19.73
C LEU A 38 -19.49 -4.79 19.20
N ASN A 39 -18.65 -3.75 19.08
CA ASN A 39 -19.09 -2.39 18.77
C ASN A 39 -19.49 -2.15 17.29
N SER A 40 -19.38 -3.15 16.43
CA SER A 40 -19.83 -3.06 15.02
C SER A 40 -21.27 -3.54 14.80
N ARG A 41 -22.00 -3.97 15.83
CA ARG A 41 -23.42 -4.35 15.71
C ARG A 41 -24.35 -3.21 16.06
N THR A 42 -24.61 -2.33 15.11
CA THR A 42 -25.93 -1.68 14.99
C THR A 42 -26.67 -2.25 13.80
N ASN A 43 -27.67 -3.07 14.14
CA ASN A 43 -28.82 -3.50 13.33
C ASN A 43 -28.52 -4.15 11.98
N GLN A 44 -28.27 -5.46 12.01
CA GLN A 44 -28.62 -6.35 10.90
C GLN A 44 -29.63 -7.38 11.42
N SER A 45 -30.86 -7.24 10.97
CA SER A 45 -31.83 -8.33 10.93
C SER A 45 -31.30 -9.43 10.00
N GLN A 46 -31.46 -10.67 10.46
CA GLN A 46 -31.04 -11.91 9.79
C GLN A 46 -31.89 -12.25 8.54
N PRO A 47 -31.48 -13.23 7.71
CA PRO A 47 -31.19 -13.01 6.29
C PRO A 47 -32.27 -13.57 5.37
N GLU A 48 -32.44 -12.93 4.20
CA GLU A 48 -32.95 -13.63 3.02
C GLU A 48 -31.81 -13.78 2.02
N ASP A 49 -31.69 -15.02 1.53
CA ASP A 49 -30.88 -15.41 0.40
C ASP A 49 -31.02 -14.41 -0.74
N ASN A 50 -29.96 -13.64 -0.97
CA ASN A 50 -29.56 -13.23 -2.29
C ASN A 50 -28.07 -12.93 -2.22
N SER A 51 -27.34 -13.52 -3.16
CA SER A 51 -25.96 -13.25 -3.47
C SER A 51 -25.77 -11.77 -3.84
N THR A 52 -25.72 -10.89 -2.86
CA THR A 52 -25.26 -9.51 -3.07
C THR A 52 -23.76 -9.51 -2.90
N ILE A 53 -23.08 -9.86 -3.99
CA ILE A 53 -21.73 -9.38 -4.24
C ILE A 53 -21.85 -7.86 -4.20
N ILE A 54 -21.52 -7.25 -3.06
CA ILE A 54 -21.29 -5.81 -3.00
C ILE A 54 -19.93 -5.60 -3.68
N ALA A 55 -19.94 -5.71 -5.01
CA ALA A 55 -18.86 -5.22 -5.84
C ALA A 55 -18.85 -3.70 -5.64
N ASN A 56 -17.89 -3.22 -4.87
CA ASN A 56 -17.72 -1.80 -4.62
C ASN A 56 -17.22 -1.18 -5.94
N PRO A 57 -18.03 -0.39 -6.68
CA PRO A 57 -17.78 -0.15 -8.11
C PRO A 57 -16.60 0.76 -8.43
N ASN A 58 -15.91 1.33 -7.43
CA ASN A 58 -14.99 2.45 -7.61
C ASN A 58 -13.55 2.21 -7.13
N LEU A 59 -13.17 0.96 -6.85
CA LEU A 59 -11.77 0.61 -6.67
C LEU A 59 -11.39 -0.39 -7.75
N LEU A 60 -11.08 0.15 -8.94
CA LEU A 60 -10.51 -0.54 -10.10
C LEU A 60 -10.80 -2.04 -10.10
N ASN A 61 -11.84 -2.45 -10.82
CA ASN A 61 -11.88 -3.80 -11.35
C ASN A 61 -10.61 -3.99 -12.19
N TYR A 62 -9.51 -4.38 -11.55
CA TYR A 62 -8.42 -5.06 -12.23
C TYR A 62 -9.11 -6.26 -12.85
N SER A 63 -9.30 -6.20 -14.16
CA SER A 63 -9.64 -7.39 -14.92
C SER A 63 -8.74 -8.51 -14.43
N GLU A 64 -9.30 -9.71 -14.31
CA GLU A 64 -8.68 -10.95 -13.82
C GLU A 64 -7.42 -11.38 -14.63
N HIS A 65 -6.83 -10.49 -15.43
CA HIS A 65 -5.87 -10.76 -16.50
C HIS A 65 -4.61 -9.89 -16.45
N SER A 66 -4.41 -9.11 -15.39
CA SER A 66 -3.18 -8.30 -15.21
C SER A 66 -2.16 -9.08 -14.38
N GLU A 67 -1.24 -9.81 -15.02
CA GLU A 67 -0.16 -10.51 -14.30
C GLU A 67 0.84 -9.48 -13.74
N ILE A 68 0.93 -9.36 -12.42
CA ILE A 68 1.96 -8.55 -11.77
C ILE A 68 3.27 -9.34 -11.77
N LYS A 69 4.31 -8.76 -12.37
CA LYS A 69 5.66 -9.33 -12.40
C LYS A 69 6.55 -8.57 -11.43
N LEU A 70 7.08 -9.29 -10.45
CA LEU A 70 8.01 -8.76 -9.47
C LEU A 70 9.45 -8.94 -9.94
N GLY A 71 10.27 -7.92 -9.68
CA GLY A 71 11.69 -7.93 -10.01
C GLY A 71 12.56 -8.69 -9.01
N GLN A 72 13.78 -8.18 -8.82
CA GLN A 72 14.72 -8.79 -7.90
C GLN A 72 14.22 -8.68 -6.45
N LYS A 73 14.10 -9.83 -5.78
CA LYS A 73 13.84 -9.90 -4.34
C LYS A 73 15.05 -9.38 -3.56
N TRP A 74 14.79 -8.54 -2.56
CA TRP A 74 15.83 -7.99 -1.71
C TRP A 74 16.42 -9.02 -0.75
N ASN A 75 17.73 -8.93 -0.56
CA ASN A 75 18.42 -9.58 0.56
C ASN A 75 18.37 -8.73 1.83
N LYS A 76 18.82 -9.29 2.95
CA LYS A 76 18.82 -8.62 4.27
C LYS A 76 19.50 -7.25 4.25
N ARG A 77 20.66 -7.12 3.58
CA ARG A 77 21.40 -5.85 3.50
C ARG A 77 20.62 -4.78 2.75
N GLN A 78 19.91 -5.15 1.68
CA GLN A 78 19.07 -4.23 0.92
C GLN A 78 17.88 -3.74 1.75
N ILE A 79 17.21 -4.65 2.48
CA ILE A 79 16.13 -4.32 3.42
C ILE A 79 16.61 -3.30 4.46
N GLU A 80 17.75 -3.56 5.10
CA GLU A 80 18.35 -2.67 6.11
C GLU A 80 18.76 -1.31 5.53
N THR A 81 19.34 -1.30 4.32
CA THR A 81 19.74 -0.06 3.63
C THR A 81 18.54 0.82 3.27
N ALA A 82 17.39 0.20 2.96
CA ALA A 82 16.15 0.91 2.69
C ALA A 82 15.46 1.44 3.98
N GLY A 83 16.00 1.14 5.16
CA GLY A 83 15.49 1.59 6.45
C GLY A 83 14.51 0.63 7.13
N PHE A 84 14.35 -0.59 6.61
CA PHE A 84 13.56 -1.65 7.24
C PHE A 84 14.43 -2.52 8.14
N VAL A 85 13.85 -3.12 9.17
CA VAL A 85 14.54 -3.94 10.16
C VAL A 85 14.60 -5.41 9.75
N SER A 86 13.52 -5.95 9.19
CA SER A 86 13.46 -7.37 8.80
C SER A 86 12.35 -7.65 7.78
N THR A 87 12.05 -8.92 7.53
CA THR A 87 10.88 -9.35 6.75
C THR A 87 9.59 -9.40 7.57
N SER A 88 9.61 -9.13 8.88
CA SER A 88 8.41 -9.13 9.72
C SER A 88 7.74 -7.75 9.74
N LEU A 89 6.43 -7.73 9.44
CA LEU A 89 5.60 -6.54 9.52
C LEU A 89 5.62 -5.89 10.91
N GLU A 90 5.62 -6.71 11.98
CA GLU A 90 5.65 -6.22 13.36
C GLU A 90 6.94 -5.46 13.66
N THR A 91 8.10 -6.05 13.29
CA THR A 91 9.41 -5.43 13.56
C THR A 91 9.63 -4.13 12.77
N ASN A 92 8.94 -3.98 11.64
CA ASN A 92 8.96 -2.76 10.84
C ASN A 92 7.87 -1.76 11.25
N ASN A 93 7.05 -2.07 12.26
CA ASN A 93 5.86 -1.31 12.66
C ASN A 93 4.81 -1.14 11.53
N LEU A 94 4.78 -2.07 10.58
CA LEU A 94 3.92 -2.06 9.39
C LEU A 94 2.65 -2.89 9.55
N LEU A 95 2.53 -3.68 10.62
CA LEU A 95 1.42 -4.63 10.82
C LEU A 95 0.04 -3.93 10.77
N ARG A 96 -0.12 -2.82 11.49
CA ARG A 96 -1.39 -2.09 11.52
C ARG A 96 -1.72 -1.49 10.16
N GLU A 97 -0.72 -0.99 9.44
CA GLU A 97 -0.93 -0.36 8.14
C GLU A 97 -1.38 -1.36 7.08
N ILE A 98 -0.76 -2.55 7.03
CA ILE A 98 -1.18 -3.58 6.08
C ILE A 98 -2.56 -4.14 6.43
N MET A 99 -2.90 -4.30 7.71
CA MET A 99 -4.25 -4.70 8.14
C MET A 99 -5.29 -3.67 7.73
N ASN A 100 -4.97 -2.38 7.90
CA ASN A 100 -5.83 -1.29 7.44
C ASN A 100 -5.99 -1.32 5.91
N ALA A 101 -4.92 -1.59 5.16
CA ALA A 101 -5.00 -1.70 3.70
C ALA A 101 -5.88 -2.89 3.29
N TYR A 102 -5.76 -4.05 3.94
CA TYR A 102 -6.63 -5.19 3.71
C TYR A 102 -8.11 -4.87 3.97
N SER A 103 -8.41 -4.24 5.10
CA SER A 103 -9.76 -3.85 5.45
C SER A 103 -10.33 -2.80 4.49
N LEU A 104 -9.57 -1.75 4.19
CA LEU A 104 -10.04 -0.62 3.40
C LEU A 104 -10.25 -0.97 1.92
N TYR A 105 -9.30 -1.69 1.32
CA TYR A 105 -9.29 -1.93 -0.12
C TYR A 105 -9.94 -3.27 -0.53
N TYR A 106 -9.96 -4.26 0.38
CA TYR A 106 -10.44 -5.61 0.08
C TYR A 106 -11.57 -6.06 1.02
N SER A 107 -11.97 -5.25 2.00
CA SER A 107 -12.97 -5.62 3.03
C SER A 107 -12.58 -6.87 3.82
N PHE A 108 -11.28 -7.09 3.98
CA PHE A 108 -10.73 -8.20 4.76
C PHE A 108 -10.47 -7.73 6.20
N GLU A 109 -11.34 -8.14 7.14
CA GLU A 109 -11.32 -7.69 8.53
C GLU A 109 -10.69 -8.71 9.51
N GLN A 110 -10.08 -9.77 9.00
CA GLN A 110 -9.49 -10.83 9.83
C GLN A 110 -8.05 -10.51 10.26
N ALA A 111 -7.63 -11.10 11.38
CA ALA A 111 -6.23 -11.03 11.83
C ALA A 111 -5.30 -11.78 10.85
N LEU A 112 -4.08 -11.27 10.67
CA LEU A 112 -3.05 -11.91 9.85
C LEU A 112 -2.45 -13.11 10.56
N LEU A 113 -2.42 -14.26 9.89
CA LEU A 113 -1.77 -15.48 10.40
C LEU A 113 -0.26 -15.51 10.09
N GLU A 114 0.15 -14.88 8.99
CA GLU A 114 1.53 -14.80 8.54
C GLU A 114 1.96 -13.34 8.51
N PRO A 115 2.78 -12.86 9.47
CA PRO A 115 3.21 -11.46 9.49
C PRO A 115 4.46 -11.20 8.63
N ARG A 116 4.97 -12.18 7.88
CA ARG A 116 6.17 -12.01 7.05
C ARG A 116 5.82 -11.51 5.64
N VAL A 117 6.71 -10.69 5.11
CA VAL A 117 6.65 -10.15 3.75
C VAL A 117 7.93 -10.40 2.97
N CYS A 118 7.82 -10.32 1.65
CA CYS A 118 8.97 -10.30 0.74
C CYS A 118 9.11 -8.91 0.13
N PHE A 119 10.32 -8.37 0.10
CA PHE A 119 10.62 -7.07 -0.50
C PHE A 119 11.22 -7.22 -1.89
N TYR A 120 10.89 -6.30 -2.80
CA TYR A 120 11.31 -6.32 -4.20
C TYR A 120 11.80 -4.95 -4.67
N GLU A 121 12.73 -4.97 -5.63
CA GLU A 121 13.33 -3.76 -6.22
C GLU A 121 12.37 -3.01 -7.16
N ASN A 122 11.54 -3.76 -7.89
CA ASN A 122 10.63 -3.23 -8.88
C ASN A 122 9.42 -4.16 -9.07
N ALA A 123 8.36 -3.61 -9.65
CA ALA A 123 7.18 -4.35 -10.10
C ALA A 123 6.72 -3.81 -11.45
N THR A 124 6.17 -4.69 -12.29
CA THR A 124 5.56 -4.31 -13.56
C THR A 124 4.21 -4.99 -13.71
N TYR A 125 3.24 -4.29 -14.28
CA TYR A 125 1.90 -4.82 -14.54
C TYR A 125 1.23 -3.98 -15.63
N THR A 126 0.23 -4.55 -16.30
CA THR A 126 -0.51 -3.85 -17.36
C THR A 126 -1.92 -3.55 -16.87
N ILE A 127 -2.41 -2.34 -17.08
CA ILE A 127 -3.81 -1.96 -16.83
C ILE A 127 -4.55 -1.93 -18.17
N CYS A 128 -5.71 -2.59 -18.23
CA CYS A 128 -6.68 -2.43 -19.32
C CYS A 128 -7.69 -1.35 -18.93
N GLN A 129 -7.78 -0.28 -19.72
CA GLN A 129 -8.80 0.74 -19.56
C GLN A 129 -10.12 0.31 -20.21
N SER A 130 -11.22 0.97 -19.83
CA SER A 130 -12.56 0.69 -20.34
C SER A 130 -12.72 0.96 -21.84
N ASN A 131 -11.86 1.79 -22.42
CA ASN A 131 -11.78 2.06 -23.86
C ASN A 131 -11.01 0.99 -24.65
N GLY A 132 -10.45 -0.03 -23.97
CA GLY A 132 -9.66 -1.10 -24.58
C GLY A 132 -8.16 -0.81 -24.69
N ASP A 133 -7.69 0.34 -24.22
CA ASP A 133 -6.27 0.67 -24.20
C ASP A 133 -5.54 -0.08 -23.08
N TYR A 134 -4.28 -0.44 -23.33
CA TYR A 134 -3.39 -1.09 -22.37
C TYR A 134 -2.24 -0.15 -21.98
N TYR A 135 -2.01 -0.03 -20.68
CA TYR A 135 -0.92 0.77 -20.12
C TYR A 135 0.01 -0.11 -19.32
N ASP A 136 1.27 -0.17 -19.74
CA ASP A 136 2.33 -0.85 -19.00
C ASP A 136 2.82 0.06 -17.87
N ILE A 137 2.60 -0.38 -16.64
CA ILE A 137 3.11 0.28 -15.45
C ILE A 137 4.39 -0.41 -15.02
N ARG A 138 5.43 0.40 -14.80
CA ARG A 138 6.71 -0.01 -14.26
C ARG A 138 7.00 0.85 -13.04
N LEU A 139 7.17 0.21 -11.90
CA LEU A 139 7.43 0.85 -10.62
C LEU A 139 8.78 0.39 -10.10
N LYS A 140 9.61 1.32 -9.67
CA LYS A 140 10.88 1.04 -9.00
C LYS A 140 10.97 1.76 -7.66
N VAL A 141 11.59 1.11 -6.68
CA VAL A 141 11.92 1.78 -5.42
C VAL A 141 12.79 3.01 -5.67
N GLY A 142 12.45 4.11 -5.02
CA GLY A 142 13.08 5.41 -5.17
C GLY A 142 12.37 6.36 -6.16
N GLU A 143 11.48 5.84 -7.02
CA GLU A 143 10.70 6.66 -7.94
C GLU A 143 9.56 7.38 -7.21
N ILE A 144 9.20 8.56 -7.73
CA ILE A 144 8.03 9.31 -7.27
C ILE A 144 6.89 9.06 -8.26
N VAL A 145 5.74 8.67 -7.73
CA VAL A 145 4.54 8.35 -8.49
C VAL A 145 3.37 9.18 -8.01
N GLU A 146 2.42 9.39 -8.91
CA GLU A 146 1.10 9.89 -8.54
C GLU A 146 0.23 8.73 -8.06
N VAL A 147 -0.48 8.98 -6.98
CA VAL A 147 -1.28 8.00 -6.26
C VAL A 147 -2.68 8.54 -6.07
N LYS A 148 -3.68 7.73 -6.43
CA LYS A 148 -5.09 8.03 -6.18
C LYS A 148 -5.59 7.18 -5.02
N LEU A 149 -5.79 7.81 -3.86
CA LEU A 149 -6.24 7.12 -2.65
C LEU A 149 -7.76 6.90 -2.67
N PHE A 150 -8.19 5.81 -2.04
CA PHE A 150 -9.62 5.51 -1.92
C PHE A 150 -10.34 6.57 -1.10
N GLY A 151 -11.44 7.10 -1.65
CA GLY A 151 -12.26 8.12 -1.00
C GLY A 151 -11.66 9.53 -1.01
N GLU A 152 -10.56 9.76 -1.72
CA GLU A 152 -9.97 11.10 -1.89
C GLU A 152 -10.18 11.63 -3.31
N ASP A 153 -10.57 12.90 -3.43
CA ASP A 153 -10.85 13.57 -4.71
C ASP A 153 -9.59 14.02 -5.45
N ASP A 154 -8.51 14.29 -4.72
CA ASP A 154 -7.24 14.72 -5.29
C ASP A 154 -6.21 13.58 -5.32
N SER A 155 -5.33 13.61 -6.32
CA SER A 155 -4.16 12.74 -6.34
C SER A 155 -3.06 13.26 -5.42
N LYS A 156 -2.30 12.34 -4.82
CA LYS A 156 -1.12 12.64 -4.02
C LYS A 156 0.15 12.17 -4.72
N PHE A 157 1.30 12.70 -4.33
CA PHE A 157 2.59 12.23 -4.83
C PHE A 157 3.34 11.49 -3.72
N GLY A 158 3.85 10.31 -4.04
CA GLY A 158 4.55 9.46 -3.09
C GLY A 158 5.84 8.92 -3.68
N LYS A 159 6.94 8.99 -2.92
CA LYS A 159 8.19 8.28 -3.24
C LYS A 159 8.08 6.84 -2.76
N ILE A 160 8.24 5.88 -3.65
CA ILE A 160 8.22 4.46 -3.33
C ILE A 160 9.46 4.14 -2.49
N THR A 161 9.28 3.67 -1.27
CA THR A 161 10.37 3.24 -0.38
C THR A 161 10.48 1.72 -0.28
N GLY A 162 9.43 0.99 -0.64
CA GLY A 162 9.43 -0.46 -0.68
C GLY A 162 8.28 -1.01 -1.50
N ILE A 163 8.51 -2.16 -2.12
CA ILE A 163 7.49 -2.97 -2.79
C ILE A 163 7.44 -4.28 -2.04
N ILE A 164 6.29 -4.59 -1.44
CA ILE A 164 6.12 -5.76 -0.58
C ILE A 164 5.08 -6.72 -1.14
N GLU A 165 5.40 -8.00 -1.12
CA GLU A 165 4.46 -9.10 -1.32
C GLU A 165 4.11 -9.69 0.03
N HIS A 166 2.81 -9.88 0.26
CA HIS A 166 2.26 -10.49 1.46
C HIS A 166 1.25 -11.57 1.08
N LEU A 167 1.28 -12.70 1.80
CA LEU A 167 0.31 -13.77 1.63
C LEU A 167 -0.85 -13.57 2.59
N TRP A 168 -2.06 -13.41 2.03
CA TRP A 168 -3.26 -13.43 2.86
C TRP A 168 -3.50 -14.83 3.47
N ASN A 169 -4.41 -14.92 4.44
CA ASN A 169 -4.69 -16.14 5.19
C ASN A 169 -5.13 -17.34 4.33
N ASN A 170 -5.61 -17.11 3.10
CA ASN A 170 -5.95 -18.14 2.13
C ASN A 170 -4.76 -18.56 1.22
N GLY A 171 -3.57 -18.03 1.45
CA GLY A 171 -2.37 -18.27 0.65
C GLY A 171 -2.25 -17.42 -0.62
N GLN A 172 -3.22 -16.53 -0.90
CA GLN A 172 -3.16 -15.63 -2.06
C GLN A 172 -2.17 -14.49 -1.82
N ALA A 173 -1.34 -14.20 -2.82
CA ALA A 173 -0.38 -13.10 -2.78
C ALA A 173 -1.02 -11.76 -3.13
N PHE A 174 -0.68 -10.73 -2.36
CA PHE A 174 -1.07 -9.34 -2.58
C PHE A 174 0.17 -8.45 -2.56
N ILE A 175 0.20 -7.46 -3.46
CA ILE A 175 1.33 -6.55 -3.61
C ILE A 175 0.95 -5.18 -3.07
N PHE A 176 1.79 -4.66 -2.18
CA PHE A 176 1.65 -3.33 -1.60
C PHE A 176 2.90 -2.49 -1.86
N LEU A 177 2.71 -1.18 -1.83
CA LEU A 177 3.74 -0.16 -1.95
C LEU A 177 3.85 0.57 -0.62
N CYS A 178 5.08 0.81 -0.18
CA CYS A 178 5.39 1.70 0.94
C CYS A 178 5.78 3.07 0.38
N PHE A 179 5.23 4.14 0.95
CA PHE A 179 5.43 5.50 0.49
C PHE A 179 6.04 6.42 1.55
N LYS A 180 6.85 7.36 1.07
CA LYS A 180 7.06 8.65 1.71
C LYS A 180 6.30 9.70 0.91
N TRP A 181 5.31 10.33 1.53
CA TRP A 181 4.43 11.29 0.87
C TRP A 181 5.13 12.63 0.63
N LEU A 182 4.84 13.25 -0.51
CA LEU A 182 5.31 14.57 -0.87
C LEU A 182 4.16 15.58 -0.67
N GLU A 183 4.50 16.71 -0.07
CA GLU A 183 3.59 17.84 0.11
C GLU A 183 4.09 19.05 -0.68
N ASN A 184 3.15 19.80 -1.27
CA ASN A 184 3.50 21.02 -2.00
C ASN A 184 3.94 22.09 -0.99
N PHE A 185 5.13 22.63 -1.20
CA PHE A 185 5.69 23.69 -0.37
C PHE A 185 5.03 25.05 -0.63
N ASN A 186 4.17 25.15 -1.64
CA ASN A 186 3.51 26.38 -2.12
C ASN A 186 4.51 27.49 -2.52
N GLU A 187 5.73 27.09 -2.84
CA GLU A 187 6.76 27.94 -3.43
C GLU A 187 7.10 27.44 -4.83
N LEU A 188 7.49 28.40 -5.68
CA LEU A 188 7.99 28.11 -7.01
C LEU A 188 9.52 28.25 -7.01
N ASP A 189 10.18 27.35 -7.72
CA ASP A 189 11.58 27.55 -8.06
C ASP A 189 11.73 28.84 -8.89
N SER A 190 12.69 29.68 -8.53
CA SER A 190 12.82 31.02 -9.12
C SER A 190 13.33 31.02 -10.56
N LEU A 191 13.90 29.91 -11.02
CA LEU A 191 14.42 29.76 -12.39
C LEU A 191 13.44 29.01 -13.29
N LEU A 192 12.89 27.91 -12.79
CA LEU A 192 12.00 27.01 -13.52
C LEU A 192 10.53 27.39 -13.38
N GLU A 193 10.18 28.26 -12.43
CA GLU A 193 8.79 28.59 -12.07
C GLU A 193 7.94 27.35 -11.76
N CYS A 194 8.60 26.25 -11.38
CA CYS A 194 8.01 24.95 -11.10
C CYS A 194 7.72 24.78 -9.61
N SER A 195 6.67 24.03 -9.28
CA SER A 195 6.28 23.79 -7.88
C SER A 195 7.33 22.99 -7.11
N ILE A 196 7.68 23.46 -5.92
CA ILE A 196 8.56 22.77 -4.98
C ILE A 196 7.71 21.90 -4.04
N TYR A 197 8.17 20.68 -3.82
CA TYR A 197 7.58 19.70 -2.91
C TYR A 197 8.61 19.25 -1.88
N TYR A 198 8.17 18.80 -0.72
CA TYR A 198 9.04 18.17 0.29
C TYR A 198 8.49 16.85 0.77
N ILE A 199 9.37 15.93 1.18
CA ILE A 199 8.96 14.67 1.82
C ILE A 199 8.44 14.95 3.23
N GLN A 200 7.22 14.52 3.51
CA GLN A 200 6.62 14.59 4.84
C GLN A 200 7.35 13.65 5.82
N HIS A 201 7.67 14.18 7.00
CA HIS A 201 8.16 13.38 8.11
C HIS A 201 6.99 12.78 8.89
N ASN A 202 7.07 11.49 9.24
CA ASN A 202 6.08 10.77 10.04
C ASN A 202 4.67 10.69 9.44
N SER A 203 4.58 10.57 8.11
CA SER A 203 3.28 10.32 7.50
C SER A 203 2.72 8.96 7.95
N LEU A 204 1.53 8.98 8.54
CA LEU A 204 0.73 7.78 8.80
C LEU A 204 0.22 7.20 7.46
N ASN A 205 -0.09 5.90 7.42
CA ASN A 205 -0.61 5.21 6.24
C ASN A 205 0.38 5.26 5.05
N GLN A 206 1.51 4.58 5.20
CA GLN A 206 2.54 4.47 4.16
C GLN A 206 2.26 3.30 3.23
N ILE A 207 1.46 2.32 3.66
CA ILE A 207 1.19 1.10 2.88
C ILE A 207 -0.13 1.19 2.13
N HIS A 208 -0.07 1.04 0.82
CA HIS A 208 -1.23 0.99 -0.07
C HIS A 208 -1.07 -0.15 -1.08
N PRO A 209 -2.17 -0.76 -1.56
CA PRO A 209 -2.06 -1.79 -2.58
C PRO A 209 -1.46 -1.18 -3.85
N ILE A 210 -0.73 -1.97 -4.64
CA ILE A 210 -0.11 -1.50 -5.90
C ILE A 210 -1.12 -0.84 -6.85
N SER A 211 -2.40 -1.19 -6.69
CA SER A 211 -3.51 -0.66 -7.47
C SER A 211 -3.77 0.83 -7.35
N VAL A 212 -3.27 1.49 -6.31
CA VAL A 212 -3.48 2.94 -6.14
C VAL A 212 -2.68 3.77 -7.16
N VAL A 213 -1.73 3.15 -7.88
CA VAL A 213 -0.97 3.78 -8.95
C VAL A 213 -1.67 3.52 -10.28
N LEU A 214 -2.29 4.58 -10.82
CA LEU A 214 -3.16 4.51 -12.00
C LEU A 214 -2.41 4.52 -13.33
N GLN A 215 -1.19 5.09 -13.35
CA GLN A 215 -0.39 5.27 -14.56
C GLN A 215 1.11 5.22 -14.23
N SER A 216 1.94 4.74 -15.16
CA SER A 216 3.39 4.96 -15.06
C SER A 216 3.61 6.48 -15.03
N SER A 217 4.23 6.99 -13.98
CA SER A 217 4.39 8.42 -13.86
C SER A 217 5.36 8.93 -14.94
N ASN A 218 4.83 9.60 -15.96
CA ASN A 218 5.58 10.60 -16.74
C ASN A 218 5.90 11.85 -15.89
N ILE A 219 5.90 11.69 -14.55
CA ILE A 219 6.02 12.76 -13.58
C ILE A 219 7.47 12.83 -13.19
N HIS A 220 8.13 13.84 -13.73
CA HIS A 220 9.53 14.07 -13.51
C HIS A 220 9.72 14.94 -12.27
N PHE A 221 9.85 14.30 -11.11
CA PHE A 221 10.40 14.97 -9.94
C PHE A 221 11.92 14.98 -10.02
N LEU A 222 12.50 16.17 -9.85
CA LEU A 222 13.93 16.38 -9.74
C LEU A 222 14.25 16.66 -8.28
N HIS A 223 15.23 15.96 -7.72
CA HIS A 223 15.68 16.26 -6.36
C HIS A 223 16.28 17.68 -6.32
N TYR A 224 15.77 18.52 -5.42
CA TYR A 224 16.10 19.93 -5.39
C TYR A 224 17.34 20.20 -4.53
N CYS A 225 18.52 19.86 -5.04
CA CYS A 225 19.76 20.08 -4.30
C CYS A 225 20.15 21.58 -4.27
N LYS A 226 19.76 22.28 -3.19
CA LYS A 226 20.06 23.71 -2.97
C LYS A 226 21.55 24.02 -2.69
N SER A 227 22.35 23.03 -2.29
CA SER A 227 23.79 23.16 -2.13
C SER A 227 24.51 22.74 -3.41
N SER A 228 25.78 23.10 -3.56
CA SER A 228 26.64 22.78 -4.71
C SER A 228 26.83 21.28 -4.89
N CYS A 229 25.78 20.61 -5.36
CA CYS A 229 25.74 19.20 -5.67
C CYS A 229 26.75 18.92 -6.78
N SER A 230 27.91 18.38 -6.42
CA SER A 230 28.80 17.75 -7.38
C SER A 230 28.46 16.27 -7.48
N PHE A 231 28.91 15.60 -8.55
CA PHE A 231 28.75 14.15 -8.72
C PHE A 231 29.21 13.33 -7.49
N GLN A 232 30.08 13.91 -6.64
CA GLN A 232 30.64 13.26 -5.45
C GLN A 232 30.02 13.74 -4.13
N GLN A 233 29.21 14.81 -4.13
CA GLN A 233 28.63 15.42 -2.94
C GLN A 233 27.15 15.73 -3.18
N HIS A 234 26.35 14.67 -3.32
CA HIS A 234 24.90 14.80 -3.38
C HIS A 234 24.33 14.89 -1.97
N ASP A 235 23.66 16.00 -1.65
CA ASP A 235 23.02 16.19 -0.36
C ASP A 235 21.72 15.37 -0.28
N ILE A 236 21.85 14.09 0.08
CA ILE A 236 20.73 13.17 0.29
C ILE A 236 19.89 13.53 1.53
N THR A 237 20.29 14.52 2.33
CA THR A 237 19.54 14.97 3.51
C THR A 237 18.52 16.05 3.18
N ASN A 238 18.65 16.68 2.00
CA ASN A 238 17.63 17.59 1.50
C ASN A 238 16.41 16.77 1.04
N TYR A 239 15.25 17.07 1.61
CA TYR A 239 13.99 16.36 1.35
C TYR A 239 13.12 17.05 0.30
N GLU A 240 13.64 18.07 -0.37
CA GLU A 240 12.92 18.87 -1.36
C GLU A 240 13.08 18.32 -2.80
N TYR A 241 12.03 18.49 -3.59
CA TYR A 241 11.94 18.05 -4.98
C TYR A 241 11.21 19.11 -5.81
N ILE A 242 11.66 19.36 -7.03
CA ILE A 242 10.95 20.18 -8.01
C ILE A 242 10.10 19.25 -8.88
N ARG A 243 8.81 19.55 -9.02
CA ARG A 243 7.96 18.93 -10.03
C ARG A 243 8.22 19.60 -11.37
N ASN A 244 8.85 18.90 -12.31
CA ASN A 244 9.17 19.49 -13.61
C ASN A 244 7.94 19.48 -14.54
N ASP A 245 7.26 20.62 -14.62
CA ASP A 245 6.05 20.78 -15.43
C ASP A 245 6.32 20.95 -16.94
N PHE A 246 7.56 21.24 -17.35
CA PHE A 246 7.90 21.48 -18.77
C PHE A 246 7.78 20.23 -19.65
N PHE A 247 8.13 19.05 -19.11
CA PHE A 247 8.00 17.80 -19.86
C PHE A 247 6.54 17.40 -20.14
N PHE A 248 5.59 17.97 -19.40
CA PHE A 248 4.16 17.72 -19.62
C PHE A 248 3.60 18.54 -20.79
N TYR A 249 4.09 19.77 -21.01
CA TYR A 249 3.65 20.61 -22.12
C TYR A 249 4.10 20.11 -23.49
N SER A 250 5.24 19.42 -23.58
CA SER A 250 5.74 18.84 -24.84
C SER A 250 4.91 17.68 -25.37
N ASN A 251 4.21 16.93 -24.51
CA ASN A 251 3.34 15.83 -24.94
C ASN A 251 1.92 16.27 -25.31
N LEU A 252 1.45 17.42 -24.80
CA LEU A 252 0.14 17.99 -25.16
C LEU A 252 0.13 18.77 -26.48
N LYS A 253 1.30 19.21 -26.99
CA LYS A 253 1.39 19.94 -28.27
C LYS A 253 1.52 19.07 -29.52
N MET A 254 1.61 17.73 -29.40
CA MET A 254 1.71 16.86 -30.57
C MET A 254 0.37 16.51 -31.25
N TYR A 255 -0.77 17.05 -30.77
CA TYR A 255 -2.10 16.79 -31.36
C TYR A 255 -2.86 18.05 -31.81
N LEU A 256 -2.15 19.12 -32.20
CA LEU A 256 -2.78 20.24 -32.92
C LEU A 256 -1.88 20.70 -34.08
N HIS A 257 -1.99 19.97 -35.19
CA HIS A 257 -1.71 20.47 -36.54
C HIS A 257 -2.78 19.96 -37.50
#